data_AF-A0A383BUM7-F1
#
_entry.id   AF-A0A383BUM7-F1
#
_cell.length_a   1.000
_cell.length_b   1.000
_cell.length_c   1.000
_cell.angle_alpha   90.00
_cell.angle_beta   90.00
_cell.angle_gamma   90.00
#
_symmetry.space_group_name_H-M   'P 1'
#
loop_
_entity.id
_entity.type
_entity.pdbx_description
1 polymer ?
#
loop_
_entity_poly.entity_id
_entity_poly.type
_entity_poly.pdbx_seq_one_letter_code
_entity_poly.pdbx_strand_id
1 'polypeptide(L)'
;WLVPHFEKMLYDNSLFIIALIETFQITRHQEFADYANDVLHYIDRDMTSKEGGFFSAEDADSEGVEGKFYVWSKEEVDSILGRQTAFVALPFFNITQDGNFEHKNILNQTRTQEELAKELGLDLETVTAELNTAREKLLEKRNERIRPLLDDKVLTSWNGLMISAMAKTGRALEDTNRIVKAEKAMQFVLSNLKTSEGKLLRRFREGEARYDGYLFDYSSIAVACLELYEATYDTRYILEARNL
;
A
#
# COMPACT_ATOMS: atom_id res chain seq x y z
N TRP A 1 17.17 -8.67 3.90
CA TRP A 1 16.10 -8.59 4.91
C TRP A 1 15.04 -9.61 4.51
N LEU A 2 14.59 -10.48 5.43
CA LEU A 2 13.63 -11.56 5.15
C LEU A 2 12.33 -11.36 5.90
N VAL A 3 12.41 -11.15 7.22
CA VAL A 3 11.24 -10.92 8.07
C VAL A 3 10.81 -9.46 7.93
N PRO A 4 9.56 -9.18 7.50
CA PRO A 4 9.02 -7.84 7.44
C PRO A 4 8.62 -7.38 8.83
N HIS A 5 8.57 -6.06 9.04
CA HIS A 5 7.73 -5.52 10.11
C HIS A 5 6.26 -5.72 9.70
N PHE A 6 5.48 -6.42 10.53
CA PHE A 6 4.11 -6.80 10.16
C PHE A 6 3.13 -5.62 10.31
N GLU A 7 3.40 -4.70 11.24
CA GLU A 7 2.64 -3.43 11.34
C GLU A 7 2.77 -2.64 10.04
N LYS A 8 1.66 -2.09 9.57
CA LYS A 8 1.58 -1.29 8.33
C LYS A 8 1.22 0.14 8.66
N MET A 9 2.20 1.03 8.58
CA MET A 9 1.98 2.45 8.79
C MET A 9 1.73 3.17 7.48
N LEU A 10 0.79 4.12 7.46
CA LEU A 10 0.47 4.88 6.26
C LEU A 10 1.69 5.67 5.75
N TYR A 11 2.48 6.28 6.64
CA TYR A 11 3.64 7.08 6.25
C TYR A 11 4.75 6.22 5.62
N ASP A 12 5.04 5.03 6.16
CA ASP A 12 6.04 4.11 5.60
C ASP A 12 5.66 3.67 4.19
N ASN A 13 4.39 3.27 4.01
CA ASN A 13 3.87 2.91 2.70
C ASN A 13 3.91 4.10 1.72
N SER A 14 3.55 5.31 2.16
CA SER A 14 3.60 6.51 1.32
C SER A 14 5.01 6.81 0.83
N LEU A 15 5.99 6.82 1.75
CA LEU A 15 7.38 7.11 1.43
C LEU A 15 8.00 6.02 0.55
N PHE A 16 7.63 4.75 0.78
CA PHE A 16 8.07 3.64 -0.05
C PHE A 16 7.53 3.76 -1.48
N ILE A 17 6.25 4.08 -1.66
CA ILE A 17 5.66 4.34 -3.00
C ILE A 17 6.41 5.46 -3.72
N ILE A 18 6.70 6.57 -3.04
CA ILE A 18 7.44 7.69 -3.64
C ILE A 18 8.82 7.23 -4.11
N ALA A 19 9.57 6.50 -3.27
CA ALA A 19 10.89 5.98 -3.62
C ALA A 19 10.83 5.01 -4.82
N LEU A 20 9.83 4.14 -4.87
CA LEU A 20 9.60 3.21 -5.98
C LEU A 20 9.32 3.96 -7.29
N ILE A 21 8.40 4.93 -7.27
CA ILE A 21 8.02 5.69 -8.47
C ILE A 21 9.18 6.56 -8.96
N GLU A 22 9.95 7.18 -8.06
CA GLU A 22 11.16 7.90 -8.46
C GLU A 22 12.19 7.01 -9.11
N THR A 23 12.40 5.82 -8.52
CA THR A 23 13.31 4.82 -9.07
C THR A 23 12.81 4.36 -10.44
N PHE A 24 11.52 4.13 -10.63
CA PHE A 24 10.92 3.81 -11.92
C PHE A 24 11.15 4.93 -12.95
N GLN A 25 10.93 6.20 -12.58
CA GLN A 25 11.10 7.32 -13.50
C GLN A 25 12.53 7.43 -14.06
N ILE A 26 13.53 7.04 -13.26
CA ILE A 26 14.96 7.08 -13.64
C ILE A 26 15.36 5.79 -14.39
N THR A 27 15.03 4.62 -13.84
CA THR A 27 15.54 3.33 -14.33
C THR A 27 14.68 2.73 -15.45
N ARG A 28 13.37 3.06 -15.46
CA ARG A 28 12.34 2.44 -16.30
C ARG A 28 12.17 0.93 -16.08
N HIS A 29 12.67 0.40 -14.96
CA HIS A 29 12.41 -0.99 -14.59
C HIS A 29 10.98 -1.12 -14.07
N GLN A 30 10.15 -1.86 -14.81
CA GLN A 30 8.71 -1.96 -14.57
C GLN A 30 8.36 -2.49 -13.17
N GLU A 31 9.20 -3.35 -12.59
CA GLU A 31 9.01 -3.92 -11.26
C GLU A 31 8.75 -2.86 -10.17
N PHE A 32 9.39 -1.69 -10.25
CA PHE A 32 9.20 -0.64 -9.26
C PHE A 32 7.79 0.00 -9.36
N ALA A 33 7.27 0.17 -10.58
CA ALA A 33 5.90 0.64 -10.78
C ALA A 33 4.89 -0.42 -10.32
N ASP A 34 5.18 -1.70 -10.56
CA ASP A 34 4.33 -2.80 -10.13
C ASP A 34 4.27 -2.90 -8.60
N TYR A 35 5.42 -2.79 -7.91
CA TYR A 35 5.48 -2.75 -6.45
C TYR A 35 4.73 -1.55 -5.87
N ALA A 36 4.82 -0.38 -6.50
CA ALA A 36 4.08 0.80 -6.06
C ALA A 36 2.57 0.56 -6.17
N ASN A 37 2.12 -0.03 -7.29
CA ASN A 37 0.71 -0.37 -7.51
C ASN A 37 0.21 -1.44 -6.53
N ASP A 38 1.01 -2.45 -6.20
CA ASP A 38 0.66 -3.46 -5.20
C ASP A 38 0.39 -2.84 -3.83
N VAL A 39 1.24 -1.90 -3.39
CA VAL A 39 1.03 -1.15 -2.14
C VAL A 39 -0.23 -0.30 -2.25
N LEU A 40 -0.41 0.42 -3.35
CA LEU A 40 -1.58 1.28 -3.56
C LEU A 40 -2.90 0.49 -3.62
N HIS A 41 -2.91 -0.74 -4.14
CA HIS A 41 -4.06 -1.63 -4.08
C HIS A 41 -4.40 -2.05 -2.65
N TYR A 42 -3.39 -2.29 -1.80
CA TYR A 42 -3.61 -2.49 -0.37
C TYR A 42 -4.23 -1.24 0.28
N ILE A 43 -3.70 -0.05 -0.03
CA ILE A 43 -4.24 1.22 0.50
C ILE A 43 -5.70 1.42 0.10
N ASP A 44 -6.04 1.17 -1.17
CA ASP A 44 -7.40 1.27 -1.68
C ASP A 44 -8.37 0.32 -0.96
N ARG A 45 -7.93 -0.93 -0.78
CA ARG A 45 -8.78 -2.00 -0.25
C ARG A 45 -9.01 -1.89 1.25
N ASP A 46 -7.94 -1.59 1.99
CA ASP A 46 -7.91 -1.78 3.45
C ASP A 46 -7.75 -0.47 4.23
N MET A 47 -7.07 0.53 3.66
CA MET A 47 -6.66 1.74 4.38
C MET A 47 -7.44 2.99 3.95
N THR A 48 -8.45 2.88 3.09
CA THR A 48 -9.21 4.03 2.57
C THR A 48 -10.59 4.12 3.24
N SER A 49 -10.86 5.26 3.90
CA SER A 49 -12.18 5.57 4.44
C SER A 49 -13.19 5.81 3.32
N LYS A 50 -14.45 5.44 3.57
CA LYS A 50 -15.58 5.77 2.67
C LYS A 50 -15.71 7.28 2.45
N GLU A 51 -15.32 8.08 3.44
CA GLU A 51 -15.34 9.55 3.41
C GLU A 51 -14.22 10.13 2.52
N GLY A 52 -13.17 9.35 2.22
CA GLY A 52 -12.11 9.72 1.28
C GLY A 52 -10.71 9.87 1.87
N GLY A 53 -10.58 10.02 3.19
CA GLY A 53 -9.26 10.02 3.86
C GLY A 53 -8.65 8.61 3.99
N PHE A 54 -7.36 8.57 4.30
CA PHE A 54 -6.62 7.32 4.54
C PHE A 54 -6.38 7.09 6.03
N PHE A 55 -6.60 5.86 6.48
CA PHE A 55 -6.37 5.38 7.83
C PHE A 55 -4.89 5.29 8.17
N SER A 56 -4.58 5.38 9.46
CA SER A 56 -3.21 5.63 9.91
C SER A 56 -2.34 4.38 9.96
N ALA A 57 -2.88 3.26 10.43
CA ALA A 57 -2.12 2.02 10.54
C ALA A 57 -3.00 0.76 10.54
N GLU A 58 -2.39 -0.38 10.27
CA GLU A 58 -2.89 -1.71 10.60
C GLU A 58 -1.85 -2.39 11.50
N ASP A 59 -2.30 -2.94 12.63
CA ASP A 59 -1.44 -3.53 13.66
C ASP A 59 -0.70 -4.77 13.15
N ALA A 60 0.33 -5.20 13.87
CA ALA A 60 1.08 -6.41 13.58
C ALA A 60 0.38 -7.68 14.09
N ASP A 61 -0.36 -7.53 15.20
CA ASP A 61 -0.97 -8.64 15.92
C ASP A 61 -2.33 -9.04 15.34
N SER A 62 -2.51 -10.34 15.14
CA SER A 62 -3.84 -10.95 14.99
C SER A 62 -4.02 -12.05 16.01
N GLU A 63 -5.13 -12.00 16.74
CA GLU A 63 -5.42 -12.92 17.85
C GLU A 63 -4.32 -12.94 18.93
N GLY A 64 -3.66 -11.80 19.15
CA GLY A 64 -2.57 -11.64 20.13
C GLY A 64 -1.25 -12.28 19.71
N VAL A 65 -1.08 -12.60 18.43
CA VAL A 65 0.16 -13.15 17.87
C VAL A 65 0.60 -12.31 16.69
N GLU A 66 1.81 -11.76 16.78
CA GLU A 66 2.42 -10.95 15.72
C GLU A 66 2.54 -11.75 14.42
N GLY A 67 2.14 -11.15 13.30
CA GLY A 67 2.32 -11.76 11.97
C GLY A 67 1.41 -12.95 11.67
N LYS A 68 0.62 -13.44 12.62
CA LYS A 68 -0.27 -14.62 12.46
C LYS A 68 -1.17 -14.53 11.22
N PHE A 69 -1.64 -13.33 10.91
CA PHE A 69 -2.47 -13.07 9.73
C PHE A 69 -1.76 -13.37 8.40
N TYR A 70 -0.44 -13.22 8.35
CA TYR A 70 0.36 -13.22 7.12
C TYR A 70 1.13 -14.52 6.84
N VAL A 71 1.22 -15.43 7.81
CA VAL A 71 2.03 -16.66 7.71
C VAL A 71 1.22 -17.87 7.21
N TRP A 72 1.91 -18.84 6.63
CA TRP A 72 1.30 -20.01 5.98
C TRP A 72 2.02 -21.31 6.33
N SER A 73 1.30 -22.44 6.39
CA SER A 73 1.95 -23.76 6.27
C SER A 73 2.03 -24.20 4.82
N LYS A 74 2.96 -25.09 4.49
CA LYS A 74 3.06 -25.63 3.13
C LYS A 74 1.81 -26.43 2.75
N GLU A 75 1.29 -27.24 3.66
CA GLU A 75 0.09 -28.06 3.45
C GLU A 75 -1.15 -27.20 3.20
N GLU A 76 -1.28 -26.10 3.92
CA GLU A 76 -2.34 -25.12 3.70
C GLU A 76 -2.27 -24.56 2.29
N VAL A 77 -1.09 -24.13 1.85
CA VAL A 77 -0.87 -23.58 0.51
C VAL A 77 -1.14 -24.63 -0.57
N ASP A 78 -0.63 -25.85 -0.43
CA ASP A 78 -0.89 -26.96 -1.36
C ASP A 78 -2.39 -27.24 -1.52
N SER A 79 -3.12 -27.25 -0.40
CA SER A 79 -4.57 -27.50 -0.37
C SER A 79 -5.36 -26.41 -1.10
N ILE A 80 -5.01 -25.13 -0.88
CA ILE A 80 -5.69 -23.99 -1.50
C ILE A 80 -5.40 -23.92 -3.00
N LEU A 81 -4.13 -24.08 -3.36
CA LEU A 81 -3.66 -23.81 -4.71
C LEU A 81 -3.91 -24.98 -5.67
N GLY A 82 -3.96 -26.20 -5.13
CA GLY A 82 -3.97 -27.42 -5.94
C GLY A 82 -2.64 -27.65 -6.66
N ARG A 83 -2.48 -28.85 -7.22
CA ARG A 83 -1.18 -29.34 -7.72
C ARG A 83 -0.52 -28.44 -8.76
N GLN A 84 -1.28 -27.93 -9.72
CA GLN A 84 -0.76 -27.12 -10.84
C GLN A 84 -0.22 -25.77 -10.34
N THR A 85 -1.07 -24.98 -9.69
CA THR A 85 -0.68 -23.66 -9.17
C THR A 85 0.41 -23.77 -8.09
N ALA A 86 0.32 -24.77 -7.19
CA ALA A 86 1.31 -24.97 -6.14
C ALA A 86 2.70 -25.33 -6.68
N PHE A 87 2.77 -26.07 -7.79
CA PHE A 87 4.03 -26.42 -8.46
C PHE A 87 4.84 -25.18 -8.85
N VAL A 88 4.16 -24.08 -9.21
CA VAL A 88 4.78 -22.79 -9.54
C VAL A 88 4.96 -21.91 -8.30
N ALA A 89 3.94 -21.79 -7.46
CA ALA A 89 3.92 -20.83 -6.35
C ALA A 89 4.88 -21.17 -5.21
N LEU A 90 5.02 -22.45 -4.85
CA LEU A 90 5.87 -22.88 -3.74
C LEU A 90 7.35 -22.48 -3.95
N PRO A 91 8.01 -22.80 -5.08
CA PRO A 91 9.37 -22.34 -5.32
C PRO A 91 9.45 -20.82 -5.48
N PHE A 92 8.47 -20.16 -6.09
CA PHE A 92 8.50 -18.71 -6.26
C PHE A 92 8.53 -17.96 -4.91
N PHE A 93 7.64 -18.35 -3.99
CA PHE A 93 7.50 -17.73 -2.67
C PHE A 93 8.37 -18.34 -1.57
N ASN A 94 9.30 -19.24 -1.95
CA ASN A 94 10.20 -19.93 -1.03
C ASN A 94 9.46 -20.59 0.16
N ILE A 95 8.39 -21.31 -0.15
CA ILE A 95 7.56 -22.01 0.83
C ILE A 95 8.14 -23.41 1.04
N THR A 96 8.54 -23.71 2.26
CA THR A 96 9.15 -24.99 2.64
C THR A 96 8.31 -25.71 3.70
N GLN A 97 8.60 -27.00 3.87
CA GLN A 97 7.98 -27.82 4.92
C GLN A 97 8.32 -27.31 6.32
N ASP A 98 9.59 -26.94 6.55
CA ASP A 98 10.08 -26.48 7.84
C ASP A 98 9.72 -25.02 8.13
N GLY A 99 9.26 -24.27 7.12
CA GLY A 99 9.04 -22.84 7.19
C GLY A 99 10.29 -22.00 6.91
N ASN A 100 10.07 -20.73 6.64
CA ASN A 100 11.12 -19.70 6.51
C ASN A 100 11.03 -18.63 7.63
N PHE A 101 10.06 -18.76 8.55
CA PHE A 101 9.83 -17.91 9.72
C PHE A 101 9.04 -18.68 10.79
N GLU A 102 9.62 -18.89 11.98
CA GLU A 102 8.94 -19.51 13.14
C GLU A 102 8.13 -20.79 12.82
N HIS A 103 8.73 -21.73 12.07
CA HIS A 103 8.07 -22.97 11.61
C HIS A 103 6.85 -22.77 10.68
N LYS A 104 6.70 -21.56 10.14
CA LYS A 104 5.73 -21.16 9.13
C LYS A 104 6.44 -20.45 7.97
N ASN A 105 5.69 -20.08 6.95
CA ASN A 105 6.20 -19.40 5.77
C ASN A 105 5.61 -18.00 5.66
N ILE A 106 6.49 -17.03 5.46
CA ILE A 106 6.15 -15.74 4.85
C ILE A 106 6.39 -15.90 3.35
N LEU A 107 5.52 -15.33 2.52
CA LEU A 107 5.70 -15.33 1.08
C LEU A 107 6.94 -14.49 0.73
N ASN A 108 8.02 -15.13 0.28
CA ASN A 108 9.27 -14.48 -0.02
C ASN A 108 9.69 -14.77 -1.46
N GLN A 109 9.70 -13.74 -2.31
CA GLN A 109 10.15 -13.86 -3.68
C GLN A 109 11.67 -14.03 -3.72
N THR A 110 12.13 -15.19 -4.18
CA THR A 110 13.57 -15.52 -4.26
C THR A 110 14.11 -15.60 -5.68
N ARG A 111 13.23 -15.50 -6.67
CA ARG A 111 13.50 -15.66 -8.10
C ARG A 111 12.67 -14.64 -8.88
N THR A 112 13.10 -14.29 -10.08
CA THR A 112 12.21 -13.63 -11.04
C THR A 112 11.27 -14.65 -11.69
N GLN A 113 10.22 -14.17 -12.38
CA GLN A 113 9.31 -15.06 -13.10
C GLN A 113 10.02 -15.76 -14.27
N GLU A 114 10.96 -15.07 -14.91
CA GLU A 114 11.78 -15.58 -16.01
C GLU A 114 12.75 -16.68 -15.56
N GLU A 115 13.40 -16.48 -14.41
CA GLU A 115 14.26 -17.49 -13.79
C GLU A 115 13.45 -18.75 -13.47
N LEU A 116 12.28 -18.57 -12.85
CA LEU A 116 11.40 -19.68 -12.50
C LEU A 116 10.86 -20.41 -13.74
N ALA A 117 10.44 -19.68 -14.77
CA ALA A 117 9.98 -20.27 -16.03
C ALA A 117 11.05 -21.17 -16.65
N LYS A 118 12.31 -20.70 -16.67
CA LYS A 118 13.45 -21.48 -17.15
C LYS A 118 13.74 -22.71 -16.27
N GLU A 119 13.68 -22.57 -14.95
CA GLU A 119 13.88 -23.68 -14.00
C GLU A 119 12.82 -24.78 -14.17
N LEU A 120 11.56 -24.39 -14.35
CA LEU A 120 10.42 -25.31 -14.45
C LEU A 120 10.18 -25.83 -15.88
N GLY A 121 10.87 -25.27 -16.88
CA GLY A 121 10.65 -25.61 -18.29
C GLY A 121 9.27 -25.19 -18.81
N LEU A 122 8.73 -24.09 -18.27
CA LEU A 122 7.44 -23.50 -18.64
C LEU A 122 7.67 -22.20 -19.43
N ASP A 123 6.69 -21.78 -20.21
CA ASP A 123 6.68 -20.42 -20.76
C ASP A 123 6.35 -19.39 -19.67
N LEU A 124 6.81 -18.15 -19.90
CA LEU A 124 6.63 -17.05 -18.94
C LEU A 124 5.15 -16.73 -18.70
N GLU A 125 4.33 -16.78 -19.75
CA GLU A 125 2.90 -16.45 -19.66
C GLU A 125 2.17 -17.41 -18.72
N THR A 126 2.45 -18.71 -18.82
CA THR A 126 1.94 -19.74 -17.91
C THR A 126 2.38 -19.49 -16.48
N VAL A 127 3.67 -19.20 -16.23
CA VAL A 127 4.16 -18.87 -14.88
C VAL A 127 3.43 -17.64 -14.33
N THR A 128 3.30 -16.58 -15.11
CA THR A 128 2.58 -15.36 -14.70
C THR A 128 1.12 -15.65 -14.37
N ALA A 129 0.42 -16.43 -15.20
CA ALA A 129 -0.98 -16.79 -14.97
C ALA A 129 -1.18 -17.61 -13.69
N GLU A 130 -0.32 -18.60 -13.44
CA GLU A 130 -0.37 -19.42 -12.23
C GLU A 130 -0.03 -18.61 -10.97
N LEU A 131 0.95 -17.69 -11.04
CA LEU A 131 1.27 -16.80 -9.92
C LEU A 131 0.15 -15.82 -9.59
N ASN A 132 -0.55 -15.28 -10.60
CA ASN A 132 -1.71 -14.44 -10.39
C ASN A 132 -2.84 -15.22 -9.73
N THR A 133 -3.13 -16.42 -10.23
CA THR A 133 -4.09 -17.36 -9.61
C THR A 133 -3.72 -17.66 -8.16
N ALA A 134 -2.42 -17.87 -7.87
CA ALA A 134 -1.96 -18.12 -6.52
C ALA A 134 -2.20 -16.93 -5.59
N ARG A 135 -1.85 -15.71 -6.03
CA ARG A 135 -2.07 -14.48 -5.25
C ARG A 135 -3.54 -14.27 -4.93
N GLU A 136 -4.43 -14.46 -5.91
CA GLU A 136 -5.88 -14.32 -5.73
C GLU A 136 -6.42 -15.31 -4.69
N LYS A 137 -6.15 -16.60 -4.86
CA LYS A 137 -6.65 -17.65 -3.95
C LYS A 137 -6.09 -17.52 -2.54
N LEU A 138 -4.80 -17.20 -2.40
CA LEU A 138 -4.19 -17.00 -1.09
C LEU A 138 -4.75 -15.74 -0.42
N LEU A 139 -4.99 -14.66 -1.18
CA LEU A 139 -5.61 -13.46 -0.63
C LEU A 139 -7.05 -13.72 -0.17
N GLU A 140 -7.84 -14.42 -0.99
CA GLU A 140 -9.21 -14.83 -0.63
C GLU A 140 -9.21 -15.61 0.68
N LYS A 141 -8.37 -16.65 0.77
CA LYS A 141 -8.29 -17.47 1.98
C LYS A 141 -7.80 -16.68 3.20
N ARG A 142 -6.83 -15.77 3.01
CA ARG A 142 -6.33 -14.91 4.08
C ARG A 142 -7.40 -13.97 4.61
N ASN A 143 -8.27 -13.46 3.75
CA ASN A 143 -9.36 -12.56 4.14
C ASN A 143 -10.43 -13.24 5.02
N GLU A 144 -10.47 -14.57 5.10
CA GLU A 144 -11.31 -15.30 6.05
C GLU A 144 -10.74 -15.32 7.48
N ARG A 145 -9.46 -14.96 7.66
CA ARG A 145 -8.78 -14.94 8.96
C ARG A 145 -9.20 -13.70 9.76
N ILE A 146 -9.03 -13.77 11.08
CA ILE A 146 -9.16 -12.59 11.93
C ILE A 146 -8.07 -11.59 11.51
N ARG A 147 -8.48 -10.40 11.08
CA ARG A 147 -7.56 -9.34 10.68
C ARG A 147 -6.88 -8.69 11.90
N PRO A 148 -5.68 -8.13 11.71
CA PRO A 148 -5.13 -7.21 12.69
C PRO A 148 -6.04 -5.99 12.88
N LEU A 149 -5.86 -5.30 14.01
CA LEU A 149 -6.63 -4.10 14.31
C LEU A 149 -6.29 -2.99 13.31
N LEU A 150 -7.31 -2.40 12.71
CA LEU A 150 -7.18 -1.19 11.91
C LEU A 150 -7.22 0.04 12.82
N ASP A 151 -6.17 0.85 12.78
CA ASP A 151 -6.17 2.18 13.37
C ASP A 151 -6.74 3.20 12.38
N ASP A 152 -8.07 3.37 12.48
CA ASP A 152 -8.92 4.17 11.61
C ASP A 152 -8.83 5.70 11.83
N LYS A 153 -7.85 6.18 12.63
CA LYS A 153 -7.54 7.62 12.65
C LYS A 153 -7.08 8.06 11.25
N VAL A 154 -7.56 9.21 10.82
CA VAL A 154 -6.98 9.97 9.70
C VAL A 154 -6.04 11.02 10.29
N LEU A 155 -4.75 10.92 9.97
CA LEU A 155 -3.74 11.89 10.40
C LEU A 155 -3.37 12.81 9.23
N THR A 156 -3.45 14.12 9.45
CA THR A 156 -3.24 15.15 8.43
C THR A 156 -1.90 14.98 7.74
N SER A 157 -0.83 14.84 8.51
CA SER A 157 0.51 14.68 7.94
C SER A 157 0.66 13.44 7.07
N TRP A 158 0.17 12.30 7.54
CA TRP A 158 0.31 11.03 6.82
C TRP A 158 -0.58 10.97 5.59
N ASN A 159 -1.73 11.63 5.63
CA ASN A 159 -2.57 11.81 4.45
C ASN A 159 -1.89 12.72 3.42
N GLY A 160 -1.20 13.79 3.84
CA GLY A 160 -0.37 14.59 2.94
C GLY A 160 0.68 13.76 2.21
N LEU A 161 1.37 12.85 2.92
CA LEU A 161 2.32 11.93 2.28
C LEU A 161 1.64 10.98 1.28
N MET A 162 0.52 10.36 1.64
CA MET A 162 -0.18 9.43 0.74
C MET A 162 -0.80 10.14 -0.47
N ILE A 163 -1.34 11.35 -0.30
CA ILE A 163 -1.85 12.19 -1.40
C ILE A 163 -0.71 12.51 -2.37
N SER A 164 0.47 12.87 -1.84
CA SER A 164 1.67 13.11 -2.65
C SER A 164 2.05 11.85 -3.44
N ALA A 165 2.09 10.69 -2.77
CA ALA A 165 2.41 9.40 -3.40
C ALA A 165 1.42 9.03 -4.52
N MET A 166 0.11 9.18 -4.27
CA MET A 166 -0.95 8.94 -5.25
C MET A 166 -0.85 9.88 -6.46
N ALA A 167 -0.70 11.19 -6.22
CA ALA A 167 -0.60 12.19 -7.28
C ALA A 167 0.64 11.95 -8.15
N LYS A 168 1.80 11.70 -7.52
CA LYS A 168 3.07 11.42 -8.21
C LYS A 168 3.01 10.13 -9.02
N THR A 169 2.41 9.07 -8.47
CA THR A 169 2.16 7.82 -9.20
C THR A 169 1.26 8.06 -10.40
N GLY A 170 0.16 8.77 -10.21
CA GLY A 170 -0.79 9.10 -11.28
C GLY A 170 -0.13 9.86 -12.44
N ARG A 171 0.77 10.80 -12.15
CA ARG A 171 1.57 11.47 -13.20
C ARG A 171 2.55 10.53 -13.88
N ALA A 172 3.33 9.79 -13.09
CA ALA A 172 4.42 8.98 -13.62
C ALA A 172 3.94 7.79 -14.48
N LEU A 173 2.75 7.27 -14.18
CA LEU A 173 2.15 6.11 -14.84
C LEU A 173 0.94 6.45 -15.72
N GLU A 174 0.61 7.74 -15.86
CA GLU A 174 -0.58 8.22 -16.59
C GLU A 174 -1.90 7.62 -16.04
N ASP A 175 -1.97 7.38 -14.73
CA ASP A 175 -3.15 6.84 -14.03
C ASP A 175 -4.01 7.96 -13.42
N THR A 176 -5.00 8.41 -14.19
CA THR A 176 -5.97 9.43 -13.78
C THR A 176 -6.78 9.01 -12.53
N ASN A 177 -7.02 7.71 -12.32
CA ASN A 177 -7.77 7.25 -11.15
C ASN A 177 -6.97 7.48 -9.85
N ARG A 178 -5.64 7.38 -9.90
CA ARG A 178 -4.76 7.74 -8.75
C ARG A 178 -4.83 9.23 -8.44
N ILE A 179 -4.87 10.08 -9.46
CA ILE A 179 -5.03 11.53 -9.30
C ILE A 179 -6.38 11.83 -8.64
N VAL A 180 -7.48 11.26 -9.14
CA VAL A 180 -8.83 11.46 -8.58
C VAL A 180 -8.91 11.04 -7.11
N LYS A 181 -8.26 9.94 -6.73
CA LYS A 181 -8.19 9.49 -5.32
C LYS A 181 -7.40 10.47 -4.45
N ALA A 182 -6.28 10.99 -4.97
CA ALA A 182 -5.48 12.02 -4.30
C ALA A 182 -6.31 13.30 -4.06
N GLU A 183 -7.05 13.76 -5.07
CA GLU A 183 -7.95 14.93 -4.96
C GLU A 183 -9.07 14.69 -3.94
N LYS A 184 -9.68 13.50 -3.94
CA LYS A 184 -10.72 13.14 -2.97
C LYS A 184 -10.18 13.18 -1.53
N ALA A 185 -8.99 12.63 -1.31
CA ALA A 185 -8.35 12.66 0.01
C ALA A 185 -7.95 14.10 0.42
N MET A 186 -7.45 14.92 -0.50
CA MET A 186 -7.17 16.33 -0.23
C MET A 186 -8.45 17.09 0.14
N GLN A 187 -9.53 16.88 -0.62
CA GLN A 187 -10.84 17.47 -0.30
C GLN A 187 -11.32 17.05 1.09
N PHE A 188 -11.16 15.78 1.46
CA PHE A 188 -11.47 15.29 2.81
C PHE A 188 -10.69 16.06 3.88
N VAL A 189 -9.36 16.21 3.72
CA VAL A 189 -8.52 16.94 4.68
C VAL A 189 -8.96 18.40 4.77
N LEU A 190 -9.10 19.11 3.66
CA LEU A 190 -9.47 20.53 3.68
C LEU A 190 -10.88 20.77 4.24
N SER A 191 -11.79 19.81 4.10
CA SER A 191 -13.18 19.96 4.58
C SER A 191 -13.33 19.62 6.06
N ASN A 192 -12.54 18.68 6.58
CA ASN A 192 -12.72 18.13 7.93
C ASN A 192 -11.60 18.52 8.90
N LEU A 193 -10.42 18.83 8.38
CA LEU A 193 -9.19 19.05 9.16
C LEU A 193 -8.62 20.47 8.97
N LYS A 194 -9.33 21.37 8.31
CA LYS A 194 -9.01 22.80 8.25
C LYS A 194 -10.13 23.62 8.88
N THR A 195 -9.81 24.48 9.84
CA THR A 195 -10.80 25.35 10.48
C THR A 195 -11.20 26.51 9.57
N SER A 196 -12.29 27.21 9.91
CA SER A 196 -12.73 28.43 9.22
C SER A 196 -11.66 29.54 9.21
N GLU A 197 -10.79 29.57 10.21
CA GLU A 197 -9.67 30.51 10.34
C GLU A 197 -8.42 30.06 9.55
N GLY A 198 -8.49 28.89 8.90
CA GLY A 198 -7.43 28.35 8.06
C GLY A 198 -6.42 27.45 8.79
N LYS A 199 -6.62 27.17 10.08
CA LYS A 199 -5.72 26.33 10.87
C LYS A 199 -5.92 24.85 10.54
N LEU A 200 -4.84 24.10 10.36
CA LEU A 200 -4.93 22.65 10.27
C LEU A 200 -5.07 22.00 11.64
N LEU A 201 -5.96 21.02 11.72
CA LEU A 201 -6.09 20.06 12.82
C LEU A 201 -5.31 18.79 12.46
N ARG A 202 -4.89 18.03 13.46
CA ARG A 202 -3.97 16.90 13.27
C ARG A 202 -4.67 15.58 12.99
N ARG A 203 -5.80 15.34 13.64
CA ARG A 203 -6.43 14.02 13.68
C ARG A 203 -7.93 14.12 13.47
N PHE A 204 -8.45 13.24 12.63
CA PHE A 204 -9.88 12.98 12.50
C PHE A 204 -10.17 11.53 12.87
N ARG A 205 -11.23 11.29 13.63
CA ARG A 205 -11.74 9.93 13.93
C ARG A 205 -13.20 10.03 14.35
N GLU A 206 -14.05 9.12 13.86
CA GLU A 206 -15.47 9.02 14.25
C GLU A 206 -16.24 10.36 14.16
N GLY A 207 -16.04 11.11 13.07
CA GLY A 207 -16.70 12.41 12.85
C GLY A 207 -16.09 13.58 13.63
N GLU A 208 -14.98 13.35 14.34
CA GLU A 208 -14.38 14.35 15.21
C GLU A 208 -12.95 14.72 14.78
N ALA A 209 -12.75 16.01 14.48
CA ALA A 209 -11.44 16.62 14.28
C ALA A 209 -10.88 17.18 15.59
N ARG A 210 -9.67 16.77 15.97
CA ARG A 210 -9.00 17.20 17.21
C ARG A 210 -7.52 17.50 17.01
N TYR A 211 -7.03 18.28 17.97
CA TYR A 211 -5.66 18.71 18.17
C TYR A 211 -5.14 19.65 17.09
N ASP A 212 -4.37 20.63 17.53
CA ASP A 212 -3.69 21.54 16.65
C ASP A 212 -2.67 20.79 15.79
N GLY A 213 -2.65 21.11 14.49
CA GLY A 213 -1.60 20.67 13.59
C GLY A 213 -0.25 21.25 13.99
N TYR A 214 0.80 20.46 13.80
CA TYR A 214 2.19 20.89 13.99
C TYR A 214 2.84 21.12 12.64
N LEU A 215 4.08 21.63 12.65
CA LEU A 215 4.88 21.91 11.45
C LEU A 215 4.76 20.81 10.38
N PHE A 216 4.85 19.54 10.79
CA PHE A 216 4.80 18.45 9.81
C PHE A 216 3.47 18.35 9.09
N ASP A 217 2.34 18.55 9.79
CA ASP A 217 0.99 18.52 9.21
C ASP A 217 0.82 19.60 8.12
N TYR A 218 1.34 20.81 8.37
CA TYR A 218 1.34 21.88 7.35
C TYR A 218 2.26 21.55 6.18
N SER A 219 3.52 21.17 6.46
CA SER A 219 4.51 20.93 5.42
C SER A 219 4.10 19.82 4.45
N SER A 220 3.54 18.71 4.96
CA SER A 220 3.12 17.60 4.13
C SER A 220 1.89 17.93 3.27
N ILE A 221 0.95 18.74 3.77
CA ILE A 221 -0.21 19.16 2.98
C ILE A 221 0.23 20.17 1.92
N ALA A 222 1.12 21.11 2.24
CA ALA A 222 1.67 22.03 1.26
C ALA A 222 2.38 21.27 0.12
N VAL A 223 3.21 20.26 0.44
CA VAL A 223 3.83 19.38 -0.58
C VAL A 223 2.77 18.63 -1.39
N ALA A 224 1.76 18.05 -0.74
CA ALA A 224 0.68 17.35 -1.42
C ALA A 224 -0.11 18.24 -2.39
N CYS A 225 -0.31 19.51 -2.02
CA CYS A 225 -0.90 20.51 -2.91
C CYS A 225 -0.01 20.78 -4.13
N LEU A 226 1.30 20.90 -3.97
CA LEU A 226 2.21 21.07 -5.11
C LEU A 226 2.20 19.84 -6.04
N GLU A 227 2.18 18.64 -5.46
CA GLU A 227 2.07 17.38 -6.21
C GLU A 227 0.75 17.28 -7.00
N LEU A 228 -0.36 17.70 -6.39
CA LEU A 228 -1.66 17.79 -7.08
C LEU A 228 -1.67 18.87 -8.16
N TYR A 229 -1.01 20.01 -7.93
CA TYR A 229 -0.85 21.02 -8.98
C TYR A 229 -0.08 20.46 -10.17
N GLU A 230 1.04 19.78 -9.95
CA GLU A 230 1.78 19.15 -11.06
C GLU A 230 0.93 18.12 -11.81
N ALA A 231 -0.01 17.47 -11.11
CA ALA A 231 -0.84 16.40 -11.68
C ALA A 231 -2.04 16.91 -12.48
N THR A 232 -2.53 18.10 -12.14
CA THR A 232 -3.80 18.63 -12.64
C THR A 232 -3.68 19.98 -13.33
N TYR A 233 -2.58 20.69 -13.09
CA TYR A 233 -2.39 22.12 -13.35
C TYR A 233 -3.47 23.03 -12.73
N ASP A 234 -4.20 22.54 -11.73
CA ASP A 234 -5.20 23.34 -11.04
C ASP A 234 -4.55 24.30 -10.04
N THR A 235 -4.57 25.58 -10.40
CA THR A 235 -3.98 26.67 -9.62
C THR A 235 -4.51 26.78 -8.18
N ARG A 236 -5.69 26.20 -7.88
CA ARG A 236 -6.23 26.15 -6.51
C ARG A 236 -5.25 25.50 -5.54
N TYR A 237 -4.53 24.47 -5.96
CA TYR A 237 -3.59 23.79 -5.08
C TYR A 237 -2.34 24.63 -4.77
N ILE A 238 -1.79 25.39 -5.73
CA ILE A 238 -0.70 26.34 -5.43
C ILE A 238 -1.15 27.42 -4.45
N LEU A 239 -2.36 27.97 -4.66
CA LEU A 239 -2.88 29.00 -3.78
C LEU A 239 -3.12 28.46 -2.37
N GLU A 240 -3.62 27.23 -2.26
CA GLU A 240 -3.79 26.53 -0.99
C GLU A 240 -2.43 26.31 -0.29
N ALA A 241 -1.42 25.79 -1.00
CA ALA A 241 -0.08 25.57 -0.47
C ALA A 241 0.55 26.87 0.08
N ARG A 242 0.34 28.01 -0.58
CA ARG A 242 0.85 29.32 -0.15
C ARG A 242 0.16 29.84 1.12
N ASN A 243 -1.09 29.44 1.36
CA ASN A 243 -1.89 29.92 2.48
C ASN A 243 -1.70 29.07 3.75
N LEU A 244 -1.00 27.94 3.65
CA LEU A 244 -0.58 27.07 4.76
C LEU A 244 0.73 27.55 5.36
#